data_AF-A0A1V5WUV7-F1
#
_entry.id   AF-A0A1V5WUV7-F1
#
_cell.length_a   1.000
_cell.length_b   1.000
_cell.length_c   1.000
_cell.angle_alpha   90.00
_cell.angle_beta   90.00
_cell.angle_gamma   90.00
#
_symmetry.space_group_name_H-M   'P 1'
#
loop_
_entity.id
_entity.type
_entity.pdbx_description
1 polymer ?
#
loop_
_entity_poly.entity_id
_entity_poly.type
_entity_poly.pdbx_seq_one_letter_code
_entity_poly.pdbx_strand_id
1 'polypeptide(L)'
;MLNNMILESSPETQRQRSYRQEKIHKRFPELKDLNYCYYLDLWKYIGQIPERFFSIKAYEDLSSFLKDLKNTDPENLAYILKEYAGSFSVAFRSLAEVNALPIHDIGTNPTSSSDQYDLLQFCIENINPNYLKLIEAVYANLILPIAAYQRLARSAKLEGFDVFQRSQELESGDYNHITGCYRHIIRNGIAHGNVKLIDNELIYEDREKSDKKSPAQIIDLFNDTVDICNGLALALRAFYMHDQNVISDKGILIPPQILLEELQSEIDAPGWRIKGCLSSQTLFNTRSQLIIFVSHNIFDPLKIDYYLLRSAVFAEMFYPGYERYFFKLSSESLPSWASFHGKELEMRRLNNISRIEDYIGVWEQKVIFSKYSYLPRIIFKISTFVTVMKSIIPLEVKKTMENIKELVIAVRVTKMHRTKYYSVLRASVIVEANSEKPLEDLIRANCTLIAKTAMKMARKNADFNDFSRYLSIRYLRISIFARDYRIRKLENSRLMPDLLCTLELNRTKTIKTIDIAGGIPEIIGNYKIVWNKRANILRISLANSYNPS
;
A
#
# COMPACT_ATOMS: atom_id res chain seq x y z
N MET A 1 -3.66 -26.52 8.01
CA MET A 1 -3.12 -26.12 9.32
C MET A 1 -1.75 -25.49 9.13
N LEU A 2 -1.61 -24.21 9.45
CA LEU A 2 -0.31 -23.54 9.56
C LEU A 2 0.28 -23.92 10.93
N ASN A 3 1.04 -25.03 11.01
CA ASN A 3 1.83 -25.30 12.23
C ASN A 3 2.93 -24.25 12.37
N ASN A 4 3.21 -23.83 13.61
CA ASN A 4 4.17 -22.81 14.02
C ASN A 4 5.63 -23.21 13.70
N MET A 5 6.00 -23.21 12.42
CA MET A 5 7.39 -23.32 12.01
C MET A 5 8.00 -21.92 11.92
N ILE A 6 8.95 -21.63 12.80
CA ILE A 6 9.78 -20.42 12.75
C ILE A 6 11.05 -20.78 11.99
N LEU A 7 11.04 -20.58 10.67
CA LEU A 7 12.25 -20.70 9.86
C LEU A 7 13.20 -19.54 10.20
N GLU A 8 14.50 -19.82 10.25
CA GLU A 8 15.53 -18.80 10.46
C GLU A 8 15.33 -17.62 9.51
N SER A 9 15.42 -16.39 10.03
CA SER A 9 15.26 -15.18 9.23
C SER A 9 16.44 -15.01 8.28
N SER A 10 16.18 -14.57 7.04
CA SER A 10 17.28 -14.28 6.12
C SER A 10 18.14 -13.14 6.65
N PRO A 11 19.47 -13.31 6.75
CA PRO A 11 20.36 -12.25 7.26
C PRO A 11 20.21 -10.92 6.49
N GLU A 12 19.84 -10.98 5.20
CA GLU A 12 19.68 -9.80 4.35
C GLU A 12 18.37 -9.02 4.62
N THR A 13 17.33 -9.70 5.10
CA THR A 13 15.99 -9.11 5.28
C THR A 13 15.55 -9.06 6.74
N GLN A 14 16.25 -9.72 7.66
CA GLN A 14 15.90 -9.80 9.09
C GLN A 14 15.67 -8.42 9.71
N ARG A 15 16.60 -7.48 9.50
CA ARG A 15 16.46 -6.11 10.06
C ARG A 15 15.24 -5.37 9.50
N GLN A 16 14.99 -5.52 8.20
CA GLN A 16 13.82 -4.93 7.56
C GLN A 16 12.53 -5.56 8.11
N ARG A 17 12.51 -6.88 8.27
CA ARG A 17 11.40 -7.63 8.83
C ARG A 17 11.09 -7.18 10.25
N SER A 18 12.08 -7.17 11.14
CA SER A 18 11.91 -6.72 12.53
C SER A 18 11.41 -5.28 12.60
N TYR A 19 11.94 -4.38 11.77
CA TYR A 19 11.45 -3.00 11.69
C TYR A 19 9.99 -2.93 11.22
N ARG A 20 9.59 -3.72 10.21
CA ARG A 20 8.20 -3.77 9.74
C ARG A 20 7.27 -4.31 10.81
N GLN A 21 7.64 -5.40 11.49
CA GLN A 21 6.88 -5.98 12.60
C GLN A 21 6.67 -4.97 13.71
N GLU A 22 7.73 -4.27 14.14
CA GLU A 22 7.66 -3.21 15.16
C GLU A 22 6.62 -2.13 14.79
N LYS A 23 6.62 -1.69 13.53
CA LYS A 23 5.65 -0.68 13.05
C LYS A 23 4.23 -1.23 12.89
N ILE A 24 4.09 -2.49 12.47
CA ILE A 24 2.80 -3.18 12.38
C ILE A 24 2.20 -3.32 13.77
N HIS A 25 2.93 -3.79 14.77
CA HIS A 25 2.45 -3.89 16.15
C HIS A 25 2.09 -2.54 16.76
N LYS A 26 2.81 -1.47 16.39
CA LYS A 26 2.42 -0.12 16.81
C LYS A 26 1.08 0.32 16.18
N ARG A 27 0.77 -0.13 14.96
CA ARG A 27 -0.44 0.28 14.24
C ARG A 27 -1.65 -0.63 14.51
N PHE A 28 -1.40 -1.91 14.73
CA PHE A 28 -2.38 -2.98 14.95
C PHE A 28 -1.97 -3.78 16.20
N PRO A 29 -2.19 -3.21 17.41
CA PRO A 29 -1.77 -3.84 18.67
C PRO A 29 -2.35 -5.23 18.89
N GLU A 30 -3.54 -5.51 18.36
CA GLU A 30 -4.21 -6.80 18.42
C GLU A 30 -3.41 -7.96 17.81
N LEU A 31 -2.41 -7.66 16.96
CA LEU A 31 -1.55 -8.68 16.35
C LEU A 31 -0.32 -9.03 17.20
N LYS A 32 -0.08 -8.31 18.30
CA LYS A 32 1.12 -8.47 19.13
C LYS A 32 1.15 -9.81 19.88
N ASP A 33 -0.02 -10.28 20.30
CA ASP A 33 -0.17 -11.49 21.11
C ASP A 33 -0.32 -12.77 20.27
N LEU A 34 -0.25 -12.64 18.95
CA LEU A 34 -0.30 -13.79 18.04
C LEU A 34 1.04 -14.55 18.05
N ASN A 35 0.98 -15.84 18.34
CA ASN A 35 2.14 -16.73 18.37
C ASN A 35 2.75 -17.05 16.99
N TYR A 36 2.19 -16.50 15.91
CA TYR A 36 2.65 -16.68 14.53
C TYR A 36 2.96 -15.33 13.87
N CYS A 37 3.90 -15.33 12.91
CA CYS A 37 4.46 -14.11 12.30
C CYS A 37 3.87 -13.75 10.93
N TYR A 38 2.71 -14.31 10.54
CA TYR A 38 2.15 -14.20 9.18
C TYR A 38 1.21 -12.99 9.01
N TYR A 39 1.78 -11.79 9.06
CA TYR A 39 1.06 -10.53 8.86
C TYR A 39 1.97 -9.43 8.30
N LEU A 40 3.10 -9.79 7.68
CA LEU A 40 4.04 -8.81 7.14
C LEU A 40 3.47 -8.05 5.95
N ASP A 41 2.52 -8.62 5.21
CA ASP A 41 1.83 -7.96 4.10
C ASP A 41 1.15 -6.67 4.56
N LEU A 42 0.73 -6.58 5.82
CA LEU A 42 0.10 -5.40 6.42
C LEU A 42 1.00 -4.17 6.40
N TRP A 43 2.32 -4.35 6.25
CA TRP A 43 3.27 -3.25 6.05
C TRP A 43 2.86 -2.30 4.93
N LYS A 44 2.18 -2.79 3.88
CA LYS A 44 1.74 -1.94 2.77
C LYS A 44 0.78 -0.82 3.22
N TYR A 45 -0.05 -1.06 4.23
CA TYR A 45 -0.96 -0.07 4.81
C TYR A 45 -0.27 0.96 5.71
N ILE A 46 1.03 0.83 5.92
CA ILE A 46 1.85 1.79 6.67
C ILE A 46 2.81 2.52 5.73
N GLY A 47 3.50 1.75 4.87
CA GLY A 47 4.64 2.24 4.09
C GLY A 47 4.40 2.44 2.60
N GLN A 48 3.30 1.93 2.02
CA GLN A 48 3.10 1.88 0.57
C GLN A 48 1.89 2.69 0.12
N ILE A 49 1.91 3.15 -1.13
CA ILE A 49 0.84 3.93 -1.76
C ILE A 49 0.25 3.07 -2.87
N PRO A 50 -1.09 2.96 -2.98
CA PRO A 50 -2.12 3.76 -2.29
C PRO A 50 -2.52 3.28 -0.89
N GLU A 51 -2.12 2.09 -0.46
CA GLU A 51 -2.71 1.39 0.68
C GLU A 51 -2.66 2.18 1.98
N ARG A 52 -1.59 2.91 2.27
CA ARG A 52 -1.47 3.72 3.50
C ARG A 52 -2.51 4.85 3.63
N PHE A 53 -3.21 5.19 2.55
CA PHE A 53 -4.26 6.21 2.55
C PHE A 53 -5.66 5.63 2.79
N PHE A 54 -5.76 4.35 3.15
CA PHE A 54 -7.02 3.67 3.43
C PHE A 54 -7.97 4.46 4.35
N SER A 55 -9.27 4.23 4.15
CA SER A 55 -10.33 4.77 5.00
C SER A 55 -10.32 4.06 6.35
N ILE A 56 -9.86 4.78 7.39
CA ILE A 56 -9.84 4.29 8.77
C ILE A 56 -11.26 3.90 9.21
N LYS A 57 -12.27 4.73 8.90
CA LYS A 57 -13.65 4.45 9.29
C LYS A 57 -14.20 3.17 8.65
N ALA A 58 -13.93 2.94 7.37
CA ALA A 58 -14.37 1.71 6.70
C ALA A 58 -13.68 0.46 7.28
N TYR A 59 -12.40 0.60 7.67
CA TYR A 59 -11.68 -0.45 8.39
C TYR A 59 -12.30 -0.73 9.78
N GLU A 60 -12.53 0.30 10.58
CA GLU A 60 -13.11 0.18 11.93
C GLU A 60 -14.51 -0.45 11.89
N ASP A 61 -15.37 0.04 11.01
CA ASP A 61 -16.76 -0.41 10.89
C ASP A 61 -16.86 -1.88 10.46
N LEU A 62 -16.07 -2.32 9.46
CA LEU A 62 -16.06 -3.72 9.04
C LEU A 62 -15.35 -4.62 10.07
N SER A 63 -14.29 -4.14 10.73
CA SER A 63 -13.60 -4.92 11.77
C SER A 63 -14.50 -5.17 12.98
N SER A 64 -15.23 -4.14 13.43
CA SER A 64 -16.23 -4.29 14.50
C SER A 64 -17.31 -5.26 14.08
N PHE A 65 -17.88 -5.09 12.87
CA PHE A 65 -18.91 -5.98 12.36
C PHE A 65 -18.48 -7.45 12.34
N LEU A 66 -17.29 -7.75 11.81
CA LEU A 66 -16.76 -9.12 11.76
C LEU A 66 -16.52 -9.70 13.16
N LYS A 67 -16.00 -8.89 14.09
CA LYS A 67 -15.77 -9.30 15.48
C LYS A 67 -17.08 -9.60 16.21
N ASP A 68 -18.07 -8.73 16.05
CA ASP A 68 -19.39 -8.89 16.66
C ASP A 68 -20.09 -10.12 16.10
N LEU A 69 -20.12 -10.26 14.77
CA LEU A 69 -20.75 -11.39 14.10
C LEU A 69 -20.09 -12.72 14.43
N LYS A 70 -18.75 -12.75 14.57
CA LYS A 70 -18.02 -13.93 15.06
C LYS A 70 -18.52 -14.40 16.43
N ASN A 71 -18.90 -13.47 17.31
CA ASN A 71 -19.32 -13.80 18.67
C ASN A 71 -20.83 -14.11 18.75
N THR A 72 -21.65 -13.45 17.94
CA THR A 72 -23.12 -13.57 18.01
C THR A 72 -23.68 -14.64 17.09
N ASP A 73 -23.15 -14.77 15.86
CA ASP A 73 -23.63 -15.71 14.84
C ASP A 73 -22.47 -16.23 13.96
N PRO A 74 -21.59 -17.07 14.52
CA PRO A 74 -20.44 -17.59 13.81
C PRO A 74 -20.80 -18.55 12.67
N GLU A 75 -22.02 -19.10 12.63
CA GLU A 75 -22.45 -19.98 11.53
C GLU A 75 -22.77 -19.17 10.27
N ASN A 76 -23.53 -18.08 10.40
CA ASN A 76 -23.79 -17.22 9.25
C ASN A 76 -22.52 -16.54 8.73
N LEU A 77 -21.61 -16.13 9.61
CA LEU A 77 -20.30 -15.62 9.19
C LEU A 77 -19.54 -16.65 8.34
N ALA A 78 -19.46 -17.89 8.80
CA ALA A 78 -18.74 -18.93 8.09
C ALA A 78 -19.43 -19.32 6.78
N TYR A 79 -20.76 -19.37 6.75
CA TYR A 79 -21.53 -19.56 5.53
C TYR A 79 -21.19 -18.49 4.48
N ILE A 80 -21.26 -17.21 4.85
CA ILE A 80 -20.96 -16.09 3.95
C ILE A 80 -19.52 -16.18 3.42
N LEU A 81 -18.55 -16.41 4.29
CA LEU A 81 -17.13 -16.45 3.89
C LEU A 81 -16.80 -17.65 3.01
N LYS A 82 -17.49 -18.79 3.17
CA LYS A 82 -17.32 -19.97 2.32
C LYS A 82 -18.00 -19.82 0.98
N GLU A 83 -19.28 -19.50 0.99
CA GLU A 83 -20.10 -19.42 -0.23
C GLU A 83 -19.52 -18.41 -1.22
N TYR A 84 -19.01 -17.29 -0.69
CA TYR A 84 -18.45 -16.21 -1.49
C TYR A 84 -16.91 -16.18 -1.52
N ALA A 85 -16.23 -17.29 -1.17
CA ALA A 85 -14.76 -17.37 -1.17
C ALA A 85 -14.14 -16.99 -2.55
N GLY A 86 -14.80 -17.40 -3.64
CA GLY A 86 -14.41 -17.01 -5.00
C GLY A 86 -14.53 -15.51 -5.25
N SER A 87 -15.60 -14.88 -4.76
CA SER A 87 -15.82 -13.43 -4.86
C SER A 87 -14.78 -12.64 -4.08
N PHE A 88 -14.43 -13.06 -2.86
CA PHE A 88 -13.34 -12.44 -2.09
C PHE A 88 -11.99 -12.59 -2.80
N SER A 89 -11.73 -13.76 -3.40
CA SER A 89 -10.50 -14.00 -4.17
C SER A 89 -10.38 -13.04 -5.36
N VAL A 90 -11.47 -12.80 -6.09
CA VAL A 90 -11.52 -11.80 -7.16
C VAL A 90 -11.27 -10.39 -6.60
N ALA A 91 -11.91 -10.04 -5.48
CA ALA A 91 -11.78 -8.72 -4.86
C ALA A 91 -10.34 -8.39 -4.50
N PHE A 92 -9.64 -9.28 -3.79
CA PHE A 92 -8.26 -9.04 -3.41
C PHE A 92 -7.32 -8.97 -4.61
N ARG A 93 -7.49 -9.85 -5.60
CA ARG A 93 -6.69 -9.82 -6.84
C ARG A 93 -6.89 -8.52 -7.61
N SER A 94 -8.14 -8.13 -7.85
CA SER A 94 -8.45 -6.90 -8.60
C SER A 94 -8.02 -5.65 -7.86
N LEU A 95 -8.09 -5.62 -6.53
CA LEU A 95 -7.56 -4.51 -5.73
C LEU A 95 -6.03 -4.44 -5.83
N ALA A 96 -5.32 -5.56 -5.73
CA ALA A 96 -3.87 -5.61 -5.89
C ALA A 96 -3.42 -5.08 -7.27
N GLU A 97 -4.14 -5.46 -8.33
CA GLU A 97 -3.91 -4.97 -9.68
C GLU A 97 -4.09 -3.45 -9.80
N VAL A 98 -5.17 -2.90 -9.20
CA VAL A 98 -5.42 -1.45 -9.22
C VAL A 98 -4.38 -0.71 -8.37
N ASN A 99 -4.04 -1.21 -7.17
CA ASN A 99 -3.07 -0.59 -6.29
C ASN A 99 -1.65 -0.55 -6.90
N ALA A 100 -1.30 -1.55 -7.71
CA ALA A 100 0.00 -1.60 -8.39
C ALA A 100 0.17 -0.55 -9.51
N LEU A 101 -0.90 0.14 -9.92
CA LEU A 101 -0.84 1.13 -11.00
C LEU A 101 -0.05 2.37 -10.58
N PRO A 102 0.83 2.92 -11.45
CA PRO A 102 1.64 4.11 -11.15
C PRO A 102 0.84 5.42 -11.26
N ILE A 103 -0.46 5.41 -10.92
CA ILE A 103 -1.39 6.52 -11.10
C ILE A 103 -1.86 7.14 -9.78
N HIS A 104 -1.44 6.60 -8.62
CA HIS A 104 -1.98 7.00 -7.31
C HIS A 104 -1.31 8.22 -6.70
N ASP A 105 0.01 8.37 -6.84
CA ASP A 105 0.79 9.46 -6.22
C ASP A 105 1.35 10.48 -7.21
N ILE A 106 0.62 10.75 -8.29
CA ILE A 106 0.98 11.78 -9.27
C ILE A 106 0.39 13.16 -8.87
N GLY A 107 1.00 14.22 -9.41
CA GLY A 107 0.56 15.61 -9.23
C GLY A 107 -0.72 15.95 -10.00
N THR A 108 -1.13 17.22 -9.95
CA THR A 108 -2.40 17.68 -10.54
C THR A 108 -2.41 17.69 -12.06
N ASN A 109 -1.23 17.65 -12.69
CA ASN A 109 -1.06 17.40 -14.11
C ASN A 109 -0.41 16.02 -14.25
N PRO A 110 -1.21 14.97 -14.48
CA PRO A 110 -0.72 13.61 -14.72
C PRO A 110 0.21 13.52 -15.93
N THR A 111 -0.02 14.42 -16.89
CA THR A 111 0.62 14.43 -18.19
C THR A 111 1.76 15.45 -18.20
N SER A 112 2.76 15.18 -19.03
CA SER A 112 3.88 16.11 -19.27
C SER A 112 3.44 17.41 -19.96
N SER A 113 2.20 17.46 -20.43
CA SER A 113 1.52 18.61 -21.03
C SER A 113 0.63 19.30 -20.00
N SER A 114 0.48 20.61 -20.12
CA SER A 114 -0.57 21.36 -19.41
C SER A 114 -1.90 21.36 -20.17
N ASP A 115 -2.07 20.44 -21.13
CA ASP A 115 -3.22 20.41 -22.03
C ASP A 115 -4.43 19.77 -21.32
N GLN A 116 -5.58 20.43 -21.45
CA GLN A 116 -6.85 19.98 -20.88
C GLN A 116 -7.31 18.66 -21.50
N TYR A 117 -7.06 18.48 -22.79
CA TYR A 117 -7.40 17.25 -23.50
C TYR A 117 -6.69 16.03 -22.89
N ASP A 118 -5.41 16.15 -22.57
CA ASP A 118 -4.62 15.06 -22.01
C ASP A 118 -5.09 14.66 -20.60
N LEU A 119 -5.59 15.61 -19.81
CA LEU A 119 -6.18 15.31 -18.50
C LEU A 119 -7.53 14.58 -18.64
N LEU A 120 -8.36 14.96 -19.61
CA LEU A 120 -9.60 14.25 -19.92
C LEU A 120 -9.30 12.84 -20.42
N GLN A 121 -8.32 12.69 -21.32
CA GLN A 121 -7.91 11.39 -21.84
C GLN A 121 -7.34 10.49 -20.74
N PHE A 122 -6.53 11.06 -19.82
CA PHE A 122 -6.07 10.34 -18.64
C PHE A 122 -7.24 9.79 -17.80
N CYS A 123 -8.33 10.57 -17.64
CA CYS A 123 -9.51 10.10 -16.93
C CYS A 123 -10.20 8.93 -17.65
N ILE A 124 -10.32 9.01 -18.98
CA ILE A 124 -10.93 7.95 -19.81
C ILE A 124 -10.09 6.67 -19.80
N GLU A 125 -8.77 6.77 -19.92
CA GLU A 125 -7.89 5.62 -20.08
C GLU A 125 -7.48 4.97 -18.75
N ASN A 126 -7.32 5.78 -17.69
CA ASN A 126 -6.73 5.32 -16.43
C ASN A 126 -7.70 5.35 -15.26
N ILE A 127 -8.61 6.33 -15.19
CA ILE A 127 -9.49 6.50 -14.02
C ILE A 127 -10.79 5.71 -14.20
N ASN A 128 -11.55 5.94 -15.28
CA ASN A 128 -12.86 5.33 -15.49
C ASN A 128 -12.82 3.78 -15.49
N PRO A 129 -11.91 3.09 -16.21
CA PRO A 129 -11.88 1.63 -16.24
C PRO A 129 -11.53 1.04 -14.87
N ASN A 130 -10.62 1.69 -14.14
CA ASN A 130 -10.20 1.24 -12.81
C ASN A 130 -11.23 1.58 -11.74
N TYR A 131 -11.96 2.68 -11.85
CA TYR A 131 -13.12 2.96 -11.01
C TYR A 131 -14.21 1.90 -11.21
N LEU A 132 -14.55 1.55 -12.45
CA LEU A 132 -15.52 0.49 -12.73
C LEU A 132 -15.07 -0.85 -12.13
N LYS A 133 -13.81 -1.22 -12.35
CA LYS A 133 -13.20 -2.42 -11.78
C LYS A 133 -13.24 -2.43 -10.25
N LEU A 134 -12.94 -1.31 -9.60
CA LEU A 134 -13.06 -1.19 -8.14
C LEU A 134 -14.50 -1.41 -7.69
N ILE A 135 -15.48 -0.78 -8.35
CA ILE A 135 -16.88 -0.91 -7.95
C ILE A 135 -17.39 -2.35 -8.11
N GLU A 136 -17.15 -2.97 -9.27
CA GLU A 136 -17.74 -4.27 -9.60
C GLU A 136 -17.00 -5.46 -9.02
N ALA A 137 -15.66 -5.45 -9.08
CA ALA A 137 -14.85 -6.58 -8.67
C ALA A 137 -14.41 -6.49 -7.21
N VAL A 138 -14.24 -5.28 -6.67
CA VAL A 138 -13.66 -5.06 -5.33
C VAL A 138 -14.73 -4.67 -4.32
N TYR A 139 -15.22 -3.44 -4.37
CA TYR A 139 -16.22 -2.86 -3.47
C TYR A 139 -17.41 -3.79 -3.27
N ALA A 140 -18.06 -4.23 -4.36
CA ALA A 140 -19.22 -5.09 -4.30
C ALA A 140 -18.98 -6.36 -3.46
N ASN A 141 -17.78 -6.93 -3.55
CA ASN A 141 -17.42 -8.16 -2.86
C ASN A 141 -16.91 -7.91 -1.44
N LEU A 142 -16.26 -6.78 -1.17
CA LEU A 142 -15.76 -6.45 0.17
C LEU A 142 -16.86 -5.98 1.13
N ILE A 143 -17.95 -5.39 0.63
CA ILE A 143 -19.13 -5.05 1.47
C ILE A 143 -20.06 -6.24 1.72
N LEU A 144 -19.83 -7.37 1.04
CA LEU A 144 -20.70 -8.53 1.06
C LEU A 144 -20.97 -9.07 2.47
N PRO A 145 -20.00 -9.17 3.40
CA PRO A 145 -20.27 -9.65 4.76
C PRO A 145 -21.39 -8.90 5.47
N ILE A 146 -21.38 -7.56 5.37
CA ILE A 146 -22.40 -6.70 5.97
C ILE A 146 -23.73 -6.88 5.23
N ALA A 147 -23.70 -6.71 3.91
CA ALA A 147 -24.90 -6.69 3.08
C ALA A 147 -25.65 -8.04 3.11
N ALA A 148 -24.93 -9.16 3.01
CA ALA A 148 -25.51 -10.49 3.02
C ALA A 148 -26.12 -10.82 4.38
N TYR A 149 -25.43 -10.48 5.48
CA TYR A 149 -25.97 -10.70 6.82
C TYR A 149 -27.26 -9.92 7.07
N GLN A 150 -27.30 -8.62 6.72
CA GLN A 150 -28.50 -7.78 6.85
C GLN A 150 -29.69 -8.34 6.05
N ARG A 151 -29.42 -8.93 4.88
CA ARG A 151 -30.44 -9.53 4.03
C ARG A 151 -30.93 -10.88 4.56
N LEU A 152 -30.02 -11.74 5.04
CA LEU A 152 -30.34 -13.01 5.68
C LEU A 152 -31.11 -12.83 6.98
N ALA A 153 -30.78 -11.81 7.78
CA ALA A 153 -31.49 -11.47 9.01
C ALA A 153 -32.98 -11.13 8.76
N ARG A 154 -33.34 -10.72 7.54
CA ARG A 154 -34.73 -10.45 7.11
C ARG A 154 -35.35 -11.60 6.31
N SER A 155 -34.70 -12.77 6.32
CA SER A 155 -35.09 -13.96 5.57
C SER A 155 -35.23 -13.75 4.06
N ALA A 156 -34.53 -12.76 3.50
CA ALA A 156 -34.52 -12.47 2.08
C ALA A 156 -33.45 -13.30 1.35
N LYS A 157 -33.75 -13.72 0.11
CA LYS A 157 -32.83 -14.50 -0.72
C LYS A 157 -31.66 -13.67 -1.23
N LEU A 158 -30.50 -14.31 -1.39
CA LEU A 158 -29.28 -13.74 -1.98
C LEU A 158 -29.21 -13.93 -3.52
N GLU A 159 -30.27 -14.45 -4.15
CA GLU A 159 -30.38 -14.54 -5.61
C GLU A 159 -30.40 -13.14 -6.24
N GLY A 160 -29.61 -12.94 -7.30
CA GLY A 160 -29.51 -11.66 -8.00
C GLY A 160 -28.90 -10.52 -7.18
N PHE A 161 -28.13 -10.84 -6.14
CA PHE A 161 -27.56 -9.87 -5.21
C PHE A 161 -26.36 -9.12 -5.80
N ASP A 162 -26.66 -8.21 -6.72
CA ASP A 162 -25.70 -7.37 -7.44
C ASP A 162 -25.15 -6.21 -6.60
N VAL A 163 -24.22 -5.43 -7.18
CA VAL A 163 -23.59 -4.30 -6.49
C VAL A 163 -24.58 -3.23 -6.05
N PHE A 164 -25.64 -2.98 -6.83
CA PHE A 164 -26.65 -1.99 -6.51
C PHE A 164 -27.42 -2.41 -5.27
N GLN A 165 -27.94 -3.65 -5.26
CA GLN A 165 -28.67 -4.20 -4.13
C GLN A 165 -27.80 -4.26 -2.88
N ARG A 166 -26.53 -4.70 -3.00
CA ARG A 166 -25.59 -4.71 -1.86
C ARG A 166 -25.37 -3.31 -1.29
N SER A 167 -25.22 -2.30 -2.15
CA SER A 167 -25.05 -0.92 -1.71
C SER A 167 -26.29 -0.39 -0.98
N GLN A 168 -27.50 -0.72 -1.45
CA GLN A 168 -28.74 -0.30 -0.81
C GLN A 168 -28.92 -0.87 0.60
N GLU A 169 -28.48 -2.11 0.86
CA GLU A 169 -28.50 -2.69 2.20
C GLU A 169 -27.74 -1.79 3.20
N LEU A 170 -26.56 -1.31 2.78
CA LEU A 170 -25.70 -0.47 3.61
C LEU A 170 -26.19 0.98 3.75
N GLU A 171 -26.94 1.52 2.79
CA GLU A 171 -27.48 2.90 2.84
C GLU A 171 -28.42 3.12 4.02
N SER A 172 -29.15 2.07 4.42
CA SER A 172 -30.19 2.14 5.46
C SER A 172 -29.66 2.12 6.91
N GLY A 173 -28.34 2.01 7.11
CA GLY A 173 -27.74 1.90 8.45
C GLY A 173 -26.48 2.76 8.66
N ASP A 174 -25.70 2.42 9.69
CA ASP A 174 -24.50 3.17 10.11
C ASP A 174 -23.36 3.17 9.05
N TYR A 175 -23.48 2.28 8.06
CA TYR A 175 -22.52 2.07 6.99
C TYR A 175 -22.72 3.00 5.77
N ASN A 176 -23.66 3.95 5.79
CA ASN A 176 -23.95 4.84 4.65
C ASN A 176 -22.72 5.60 4.12
N HIS A 177 -21.72 5.89 4.96
CA HIS A 177 -20.50 6.54 4.48
C HIS A 177 -19.67 5.66 3.52
N ILE A 178 -19.84 4.34 3.56
CA ILE A 178 -19.19 3.36 2.67
C ILE A 178 -19.84 3.38 1.28
N THR A 179 -21.12 3.72 1.18
CA THR A 179 -21.88 3.71 -0.08
C THR A 179 -21.60 4.93 -0.96
N GLY A 180 -21.01 5.98 -0.40
CA GLY A 180 -20.72 7.23 -1.11
C GLY A 180 -19.79 7.10 -2.32
N CYS A 181 -19.01 6.01 -2.41
CA CYS A 181 -18.19 5.70 -3.58
C CYS A 181 -18.99 5.10 -4.75
N TYR A 182 -20.13 4.47 -4.49
CA TYR A 182 -20.98 3.90 -5.54
C TYR A 182 -21.88 4.98 -6.16
N ARG A 183 -21.59 5.33 -7.42
CA ARG A 183 -22.41 6.27 -8.22
C ARG A 183 -23.03 5.54 -9.41
N HIS A 184 -24.32 5.17 -9.28
CA HIS A 184 -25.05 4.38 -10.28
C HIS A 184 -24.94 4.94 -11.71
N ILE A 185 -25.22 6.22 -11.91
CA ILE A 185 -25.17 6.87 -13.24
C ILE A 185 -23.75 6.82 -13.83
N ILE A 186 -22.74 7.14 -13.03
CA ILE A 186 -21.33 7.12 -13.46
C ILE A 186 -20.91 5.69 -13.81
N ARG A 187 -21.20 4.72 -12.94
CA ARG A 187 -20.89 3.29 -13.16
C ARG A 187 -21.51 2.80 -14.46
N ASN A 188 -22.82 3.03 -14.67
CA ASN A 188 -23.52 2.56 -15.87
C ASN A 188 -23.04 3.29 -17.12
N GLY A 189 -22.81 4.61 -17.03
CA GLY A 189 -22.24 5.39 -18.13
C GLY A 189 -20.89 4.83 -18.59
N ILE A 190 -20.00 4.50 -17.66
CA ILE A 190 -18.71 3.86 -17.99
C ILE A 190 -18.92 2.46 -18.57
N ALA A 191 -19.75 1.63 -17.94
CA ALA A 191 -19.95 0.23 -18.35
C ALA A 191 -20.55 0.10 -19.75
N HIS A 192 -21.40 1.04 -20.15
CA HIS A 192 -22.04 1.07 -21.47
C HIS A 192 -21.27 1.91 -22.51
N GLY A 193 -20.15 2.53 -22.14
CA GLY A 193 -19.38 3.41 -23.03
C GLY A 193 -20.05 4.77 -23.31
N ASN A 194 -21.06 5.14 -22.51
CA ASN A 194 -21.82 6.39 -22.63
C ASN A 194 -21.13 7.51 -21.83
N VAL A 195 -19.90 7.84 -22.21
CA VAL A 195 -19.12 8.94 -21.63
C VAL A 195 -18.81 9.97 -22.71
N LYS A 196 -19.32 11.19 -22.56
CA LYS A 196 -19.06 12.31 -23.47
C LYS A 196 -18.04 13.27 -22.86
N LEU A 197 -17.13 13.75 -23.70
CA LEU A 197 -16.16 14.78 -23.35
C LEU A 197 -16.67 16.12 -23.86
N ILE A 198 -16.88 17.06 -22.94
CA ILE A 198 -17.19 18.46 -23.24
C ILE A 198 -16.16 19.31 -22.48
N ASP A 199 -15.90 20.54 -22.93
CA ASP A 199 -14.88 21.44 -22.37
C ASP A 199 -14.76 21.35 -20.83
N ASN A 200 -13.65 20.77 -20.35
CA ASN A 200 -13.32 20.51 -18.94
C ASN A 200 -14.31 19.64 -18.13
N GLU A 201 -15.18 18.87 -18.79
CA GLU A 201 -16.21 18.03 -18.18
C GLU A 201 -16.29 16.64 -18.82
N LEU A 202 -16.54 15.63 -17.98
CA LEU A 202 -16.98 14.29 -18.36
C LEU A 202 -18.47 14.17 -18.04
N ILE A 203 -19.27 13.80 -19.04
CA ILE A 203 -20.70 13.57 -18.90
C ILE A 203 -20.97 12.07 -19.01
N TYR A 204 -21.51 11.50 -17.94
CA TYR A 204 -21.91 10.10 -17.86
C TYR A 204 -23.41 10.00 -18.08
N GLU A 205 -23.84 9.19 -19.04
CA GLU A 205 -25.26 9.04 -19.38
C GLU A 205 -25.77 7.63 -19.06
N ASP A 206 -26.91 7.57 -18.36
CA ASP A 206 -27.63 6.35 -18.07
C ASP A 206 -29.12 6.58 -18.31
N ARG A 207 -29.64 6.00 -19.39
CA ARG A 207 -31.01 6.25 -19.88
C ARG A 207 -31.27 7.75 -20.04
N GLU A 208 -32.28 8.30 -19.38
CA GLU A 208 -32.65 9.72 -19.42
C GLU A 208 -31.89 10.60 -18.41
N LYS A 209 -31.01 10.00 -17.58
CA LYS A 209 -30.27 10.73 -16.55
C LYS A 209 -28.81 10.94 -16.97
N SER A 210 -28.25 12.07 -16.57
CA SER A 210 -26.83 12.37 -16.75
C SER A 210 -26.20 12.88 -15.46
N ASP A 211 -24.91 12.60 -15.28
CA ASP A 211 -24.09 13.19 -14.23
C ASP A 211 -22.84 13.81 -14.87
N LYS A 212 -22.54 15.06 -14.49
CA LYS A 212 -21.41 15.82 -15.00
C LYS A 212 -20.34 15.93 -13.94
N LYS A 213 -19.09 15.63 -14.30
CA LYS A 213 -17.94 15.75 -13.40
C LYS A 213 -16.77 16.40 -14.12
N SER A 214 -16.09 17.31 -13.42
CA SER A 214 -14.75 17.72 -13.82
C SER A 214 -13.74 16.57 -13.62
N PRO A 215 -12.59 16.59 -14.31
CA PRO A 215 -11.50 15.65 -14.09
C PRO A 215 -11.08 15.53 -12.61
N ALA A 216 -11.04 16.66 -11.89
CA ALA A 216 -10.70 16.66 -10.47
C ALA A 216 -11.72 15.88 -9.64
N GLN A 217 -13.01 16.07 -9.88
CA GLN A 217 -14.07 15.38 -9.14
C GLN A 217 -14.10 13.88 -9.40
N ILE A 218 -13.86 13.42 -10.65
CA ILE A 218 -13.81 11.97 -10.92
C ILE A 218 -12.55 11.34 -10.33
N ILE A 219 -11.42 12.04 -10.35
CA ILE A 219 -10.19 11.60 -9.70
C ILE A 219 -10.36 11.49 -8.18
N ASP A 220 -11.04 12.46 -7.56
CA ASP A 220 -11.32 12.42 -6.12
C ASP A 220 -12.27 11.26 -5.78
N LEU A 221 -13.33 11.06 -6.57
CA LEU A 221 -14.21 9.88 -6.42
C LEU A 221 -13.43 8.58 -6.51
N PHE A 222 -12.52 8.46 -7.48
CA PHE A 222 -11.66 7.28 -7.63
C PHE A 222 -10.74 7.08 -6.42
N ASN A 223 -10.07 8.14 -5.95
CA ASN A 223 -9.19 8.05 -4.78
C ASN A 223 -9.95 7.64 -3.52
N ASP A 224 -11.12 8.23 -3.29
CA ASP A 224 -11.98 7.89 -2.15
C ASP A 224 -12.45 6.44 -2.23
N THR A 225 -12.78 5.95 -3.43
CA THR A 225 -13.14 4.54 -3.68
C THR A 225 -11.97 3.60 -3.38
N VAL A 226 -10.75 3.94 -3.82
CA VAL A 226 -9.52 3.18 -3.49
C VAL A 226 -9.30 3.14 -1.98
N ASP A 227 -9.48 4.27 -1.29
CA ASP A 227 -9.25 4.36 0.14
C ASP A 227 -10.28 3.53 0.93
N ILE A 228 -11.57 3.59 0.56
CA ILE A 228 -12.62 2.75 1.14
C ILE A 228 -12.32 1.25 0.90
N CYS A 229 -12.05 0.86 -0.35
CA CYS A 229 -11.72 -0.53 -0.68
C CYS A 229 -10.49 -1.04 0.07
N ASN A 230 -9.45 -0.22 0.22
CA ASN A 230 -8.27 -0.58 1.01
C ASN A 230 -8.60 -0.74 2.50
N GLY A 231 -9.48 0.10 3.05
CA GLY A 231 -9.94 -0.02 4.44
C GLY A 231 -10.72 -1.32 4.69
N LEU A 232 -11.67 -1.64 3.82
CA LEU A 232 -12.44 -2.89 3.89
C LEU A 232 -11.53 -4.13 3.69
N ALA A 233 -10.60 -4.06 2.75
CA ALA A 233 -9.65 -5.13 2.48
C ALA A 233 -8.72 -5.39 3.67
N LEU A 234 -8.26 -4.31 4.34
CA LEU A 234 -7.46 -4.41 5.55
C LEU A 234 -8.23 -5.10 6.68
N ALA A 235 -9.51 -4.73 6.90
CA ALA A 235 -10.33 -5.34 7.94
C ALA A 235 -10.50 -6.85 7.74
N LEU A 236 -10.82 -7.27 6.50
CA LEU A 236 -10.93 -8.70 6.17
C LEU A 236 -9.58 -9.43 6.28
N ARG A 237 -8.47 -8.80 5.85
CA ARG A 237 -7.13 -9.39 6.01
C ARG A 237 -6.77 -9.58 7.47
N ALA A 238 -6.95 -8.54 8.29
CA ALA A 238 -6.70 -8.61 9.72
C ALA A 238 -7.55 -9.70 10.36
N PHE A 239 -8.83 -9.84 9.99
CA PHE A 239 -9.68 -10.93 10.44
C PHE A 239 -9.12 -12.31 10.02
N TYR A 240 -8.76 -12.49 8.75
CA TYR A 240 -8.16 -13.74 8.27
C TYR A 240 -6.86 -14.11 8.99
N MET A 241 -6.10 -13.11 9.41
CA MET A 241 -4.82 -13.28 10.11
C MET A 241 -5.00 -13.48 11.59
N HIS A 242 -5.91 -12.78 12.27
CA HIS A 242 -6.07 -12.83 13.72
C HIS A 242 -6.89 -14.04 14.19
N ASP A 243 -7.92 -14.43 13.44
CA ASP A 243 -8.90 -15.44 13.87
C ASP A 243 -8.67 -16.82 13.21
N GLN A 244 -7.41 -17.25 13.10
CA GLN A 244 -7.02 -18.51 12.44
C GLN A 244 -7.72 -19.76 13.01
N ASN A 245 -8.00 -19.79 14.31
CA ASN A 245 -8.72 -20.91 14.93
C ASN A 245 -10.13 -21.05 14.33
N VAL A 246 -10.90 -19.97 14.29
CA VAL A 246 -12.25 -19.96 13.70
C VAL A 246 -12.21 -20.34 12.22
N ILE A 247 -11.21 -19.83 11.50
CA ILE A 247 -11.02 -20.10 10.07
C ILE A 247 -10.74 -21.58 9.84
N SER A 248 -9.85 -22.17 10.63
CA SER A 248 -9.49 -23.59 10.53
C SER A 248 -10.64 -24.50 10.96
N ASP A 249 -11.23 -24.25 12.14
CA ASP A 249 -12.30 -25.08 12.71
C ASP A 249 -13.52 -25.11 11.80
N LYS A 250 -13.84 -23.97 11.19
CA LYS A 250 -14.95 -23.86 10.26
C LYS A 250 -14.56 -24.18 8.83
N GLY A 251 -13.30 -24.46 8.49
CA GLY A 251 -12.89 -24.76 7.10
C GLY A 251 -13.13 -23.59 6.13
N ILE A 252 -12.91 -22.36 6.59
CA ILE A 252 -12.94 -21.15 5.76
C ILE A 252 -11.62 -21.07 5.00
N LEU A 253 -11.67 -20.85 3.70
CA LEU A 253 -10.48 -20.69 2.87
C LEU A 253 -10.01 -19.23 2.89
N ILE A 254 -8.72 -19.03 3.15
CA ILE A 254 -8.09 -17.71 3.00
C ILE A 254 -7.95 -17.42 1.50
N PRO A 255 -8.39 -16.25 1.01
CA PRO A 255 -8.22 -15.84 -0.37
C PRO A 255 -6.77 -16.01 -0.86
N PRO A 256 -6.52 -16.68 -2.00
CA PRO A 256 -5.15 -16.98 -2.48
C PRO A 256 -4.27 -15.74 -2.65
N GLN A 257 -4.86 -14.59 -2.99
CA GLN A 257 -4.10 -13.35 -3.15
C GLN A 257 -3.53 -12.84 -1.81
N ILE A 258 -4.21 -13.07 -0.68
CA ILE A 258 -3.68 -12.70 0.65
C ILE A 258 -2.44 -13.55 0.95
N LEU A 259 -2.54 -14.86 0.73
CA LEU A 259 -1.43 -15.81 0.94
C LEU A 259 -0.23 -15.49 0.04
N LEU A 260 -0.47 -15.07 -1.21
CA LEU A 260 0.59 -14.71 -2.15
C LEU A 260 1.34 -13.47 -1.67
N GLU A 261 0.63 -12.46 -1.20
CA GLU A 261 1.24 -11.21 -0.73
C GLU A 261 1.97 -11.38 0.60
N GLU A 262 1.50 -12.28 1.45
CA GLU A 262 2.24 -12.67 2.65
C GLU A 262 3.52 -13.44 2.30
N LEU A 263 3.43 -14.40 1.37
CA LEU A 263 4.59 -15.10 0.81
C LEU A 263 5.60 -14.12 0.20
N GLN A 264 5.15 -13.16 -0.59
CA GLN A 264 5.99 -12.09 -1.14
C GLN A 264 6.63 -11.26 -0.02
N SER A 265 5.89 -10.91 1.02
CA SER A 265 6.39 -10.08 2.13
C SER A 265 7.47 -10.77 2.96
N GLU A 266 7.41 -12.11 3.06
CA GLU A 266 8.39 -12.95 3.74
C GLU A 266 9.65 -13.26 2.90
N ILE A 267 9.49 -13.37 1.58
CA ILE A 267 10.54 -13.89 0.68
C ILE A 267 11.22 -12.82 -0.17
N ASP A 268 10.51 -11.76 -0.57
CA ASP A 268 11.07 -10.76 -1.47
C ASP A 268 12.31 -10.11 -0.85
N ALA A 269 13.37 -10.10 -1.65
CA ALA A 269 14.68 -9.60 -1.26
C ALA A 269 15.31 -8.82 -2.40
N PRO A 270 16.38 -8.04 -2.16
CA PRO A 270 17.11 -7.38 -3.22
C PRO A 270 17.55 -8.37 -4.31
N GLY A 271 16.90 -8.26 -5.47
CA GLY A 271 17.17 -9.10 -6.62
C GLY A 271 16.46 -10.45 -6.67
N TRP A 272 15.52 -10.71 -5.75
CA TRP A 272 14.66 -11.90 -5.74
C TRP A 272 13.21 -11.47 -5.48
N ARG A 273 12.29 -11.79 -6.40
CA ARG A 273 10.88 -11.41 -6.25
C ARG A 273 9.95 -12.50 -6.76
N ILE A 274 8.96 -12.86 -5.94
CA ILE A 274 7.85 -13.73 -6.36
C ILE A 274 6.85 -12.90 -7.16
N LYS A 275 6.52 -13.34 -8.37
CA LYS A 275 5.55 -12.67 -9.26
C LYS A 275 4.13 -13.16 -9.09
N GLY A 276 3.97 -14.44 -8.76
CA GLY A 276 2.68 -15.08 -8.64
C GLY A 276 2.79 -16.59 -8.57
N CYS A 277 1.66 -17.23 -8.35
CA CYS A 277 1.53 -18.67 -8.24
C CYS A 277 0.30 -19.17 -9.01
N LEU A 278 0.40 -20.38 -9.55
CA LEU A 278 -0.68 -21.02 -10.32
C LEU A 278 -0.74 -22.51 -9.99
N SER A 279 -1.92 -22.97 -9.60
CA SER A 279 -2.23 -24.39 -9.46
C SER A 279 -2.26 -25.06 -10.82
N SER A 280 -1.58 -26.19 -10.96
CA SER A 280 -1.50 -26.98 -12.19
C SER A 280 -1.41 -28.47 -11.85
N GLN A 281 -1.40 -29.31 -12.89
CA GLN A 281 -1.09 -30.73 -12.81
C GLN A 281 0.08 -31.05 -13.75
N THR A 282 0.93 -32.00 -13.38
CA THR A 282 2.01 -32.44 -14.28
C THR A 282 1.42 -33.13 -15.51
N LEU A 283 1.93 -32.82 -16.70
CA LEU A 283 1.43 -33.36 -17.97
C LEU A 283 1.45 -34.90 -18.06
N PHE A 284 2.45 -35.55 -17.45
CA PHE A 284 2.67 -36.99 -17.61
C PHE A 284 2.11 -37.84 -16.46
N ASN A 285 2.15 -37.34 -15.22
CA ASN A 285 1.83 -38.12 -14.02
C ASN A 285 0.62 -37.58 -13.26
N THR A 286 -0.07 -36.55 -13.77
CA THR A 286 -1.24 -35.88 -13.14
C THR A 286 -1.03 -35.40 -11.69
N ARG A 287 0.22 -35.33 -11.22
CA ARG A 287 0.58 -34.88 -9.88
C ARG A 287 0.14 -33.44 -9.67
N SER A 288 -0.44 -33.14 -8.51
CA SER A 288 -0.79 -31.77 -8.16
C SER A 288 0.48 -30.92 -8.04
N GLN A 289 0.50 -29.77 -8.70
CA GLN A 289 1.68 -28.92 -8.78
C GLN A 289 1.32 -27.46 -8.52
N LEU A 290 2.09 -26.79 -7.67
CA LEU A 290 2.07 -25.34 -7.56
C LEU A 290 3.21 -24.76 -8.41
N ILE A 291 2.88 -24.00 -9.45
CA ILE A 291 3.85 -23.26 -10.25
C ILE A 291 4.06 -21.90 -9.60
N ILE A 292 5.30 -21.56 -9.28
CA ILE A 292 5.70 -20.31 -8.66
C ILE A 292 6.58 -19.56 -9.65
N PHE A 293 6.15 -18.36 -10.03
CA PHE A 293 6.88 -17.50 -10.95
C PHE A 293 7.78 -16.57 -10.14
N VAL A 294 9.08 -16.60 -10.43
CA VAL A 294 10.07 -15.77 -9.73
C VAL A 294 10.86 -14.97 -10.75
N SER A 295 11.02 -13.68 -10.50
CA SER A 295 12.02 -12.86 -11.19
C SER A 295 13.24 -12.69 -10.31
N HIS A 296 14.44 -12.86 -10.88
CA HIS A 296 15.67 -12.57 -10.17
C HIS A 296 16.73 -11.88 -11.03
N ASN A 297 17.59 -11.10 -10.38
CA ASN A 297 18.81 -10.53 -10.97
C ASN A 297 20.07 -10.89 -10.15
N ILE A 298 19.95 -11.88 -9.25
CA ILE A 298 21.06 -12.39 -8.45
C ILE A 298 22.02 -13.14 -9.37
N PHE A 299 23.32 -12.84 -9.23
CA PHE A 299 24.39 -13.47 -10.00
C PHE A 299 25.01 -14.68 -9.29
N ASP A 300 25.02 -14.68 -7.96
CA ASP A 300 25.64 -15.71 -7.12
C ASP A 300 24.77 -16.98 -7.09
N PRO A 301 25.25 -18.12 -7.64
CA PRO A 301 24.48 -19.38 -7.65
C PRO A 301 24.11 -19.88 -6.25
N LEU A 302 24.98 -19.72 -5.24
CA LEU A 302 24.69 -20.17 -3.87
C LEU A 302 23.56 -19.33 -3.26
N LYS A 303 23.52 -18.04 -3.58
CA LYS A 303 22.46 -17.15 -3.16
C LYS A 303 21.13 -17.50 -3.85
N ILE A 304 21.16 -17.87 -5.13
CA ILE A 304 19.97 -18.36 -5.84
C ILE A 304 19.44 -19.63 -5.16
N ASP A 305 20.32 -20.58 -4.83
CA ASP A 305 19.94 -21.84 -4.18
C ASP A 305 19.30 -21.62 -2.82
N TYR A 306 19.90 -20.74 -2.02
CA TYR A 306 19.35 -20.34 -0.73
C TYR A 306 17.94 -19.75 -0.87
N TYR A 307 17.74 -18.81 -1.80
CA TYR A 307 16.43 -18.19 -1.98
C TYR A 307 15.40 -19.15 -2.58
N LEU A 308 15.79 -20.05 -3.49
CA LEU A 308 14.93 -21.10 -4.01
C LEU A 308 14.42 -22.00 -2.89
N LEU A 309 15.34 -22.52 -2.07
CA LEU A 309 15.01 -23.43 -0.98
C LEU A 309 14.12 -22.73 0.06
N ARG A 310 14.48 -21.51 0.45
CA ARG A 310 13.68 -20.68 1.35
C ARG A 310 12.28 -20.44 0.78
N SER A 311 12.19 -20.05 -0.49
CA SER A 311 10.90 -19.80 -1.14
C SER A 311 10.04 -21.06 -1.19
N ALA A 312 10.64 -22.24 -1.41
CA ALA A 312 9.91 -23.51 -1.45
C ALA A 312 9.31 -23.87 -0.08
N VAL A 313 10.08 -23.67 0.99
CA VAL A 313 9.61 -23.87 2.37
C VAL A 313 8.44 -22.96 2.70
N PHE A 314 8.54 -21.66 2.42
CA PHE A 314 7.43 -20.74 2.65
C PHE A 314 6.24 -21.00 1.72
N ALA A 315 6.48 -21.42 0.47
CA ALA A 315 5.40 -21.75 -0.44
C ALA A 315 4.60 -22.97 0.02
N GLU A 316 5.25 -24.03 0.51
CA GLU A 316 4.54 -25.18 1.11
C GLU A 316 3.79 -24.78 2.37
N MET A 317 4.36 -23.88 3.17
CA MET A 317 3.70 -23.39 4.37
C MET A 317 2.42 -22.61 4.05
N PHE A 318 2.44 -21.68 3.09
CA PHE A 318 1.26 -20.88 2.73
C PHE A 318 0.27 -21.59 1.79
N TYR A 319 0.76 -22.51 0.96
CA TYR A 319 -0.04 -23.29 0.02
C TYR A 319 0.22 -24.79 0.20
N PRO A 320 -0.15 -25.39 1.35
CA PRO A 320 0.15 -26.80 1.61
C PRO A 320 -0.67 -27.74 0.73
N GLY A 321 -0.20 -28.98 0.59
CA GLY A 321 -0.95 -30.08 -0.05
C GLY A 321 -0.65 -30.35 -1.52
N TYR A 322 0.26 -29.60 -2.16
CA TYR A 322 0.74 -29.94 -3.50
C TYR A 322 1.82 -31.01 -3.45
N GLU A 323 1.78 -31.96 -4.37
CA GLU A 323 2.82 -33.00 -4.48
C GLU A 323 4.14 -32.44 -4.99
N ARG A 324 4.09 -31.36 -5.79
CA ARG A 324 5.25 -30.71 -6.39
C ARG A 324 5.17 -29.19 -6.30
N TYR A 325 6.27 -28.56 -5.88
CA TYR A 325 6.45 -27.11 -5.96
C TYR A 325 7.45 -26.80 -7.06
N PHE A 326 7.01 -26.11 -8.11
CA PHE A 326 7.80 -25.85 -9.31
C PHE A 326 8.06 -24.36 -9.47
N PHE A 327 9.33 -23.99 -9.48
CA PHE A 327 9.79 -22.62 -9.65
C PHE A 327 10.18 -22.37 -11.09
N LYS A 328 9.49 -21.43 -11.74
CA LYS A 328 9.88 -20.88 -13.04
C LYS A 328 10.62 -19.57 -12.81
N LEU A 329 11.91 -19.56 -13.13
CA LEU A 329 12.79 -18.42 -12.92
C LEU A 329 12.90 -17.60 -14.20
N SER A 330 12.48 -16.34 -14.14
CA SER A 330 12.77 -15.34 -15.15
C SER A 330 14.00 -14.53 -14.73
N SER A 331 14.99 -14.51 -15.59
CA SER A 331 16.18 -13.65 -15.50
C SER A 331 16.43 -13.02 -16.88
N GLU A 332 17.41 -12.11 -16.97
CA GLU A 332 17.91 -11.61 -18.27
C GLU A 332 18.64 -12.71 -19.08
N SER A 333 18.68 -13.95 -18.59
CA SER A 333 19.37 -15.09 -19.21
C SER A 333 18.40 -16.22 -19.59
N LEU A 334 18.95 -17.40 -19.92
CA LEU A 334 18.16 -18.55 -20.39
C LEU A 334 17.11 -19.00 -19.35
N PRO A 335 16.00 -19.62 -19.80
CA PRO A 335 14.94 -20.10 -18.92
C PRO A 335 15.51 -21.06 -17.86
N SER A 336 15.33 -20.72 -16.59
CA SER A 336 15.79 -21.53 -15.46
C SER A 336 14.60 -22.02 -14.65
N TRP A 337 14.75 -23.17 -14.01
CA TRP A 337 13.68 -23.76 -13.21
C TRP A 337 14.21 -24.70 -12.14
N ALA A 338 13.39 -24.91 -11.11
CA ALA A 338 13.65 -25.89 -10.07
C ALA A 338 12.34 -26.51 -9.60
N SER A 339 12.40 -27.74 -9.09
CA SER A 339 11.25 -28.39 -8.48
C SER A 339 11.61 -29.11 -7.18
N PHE A 340 10.63 -29.14 -6.29
CA PHE A 340 10.76 -29.69 -4.94
C PHE A 340 9.65 -30.69 -4.64
N HIS A 341 9.98 -31.70 -3.84
CA HIS A 341 9.04 -32.69 -3.35
C HIS A 341 8.17 -32.11 -2.23
N GLY A 342 6.86 -32.00 -2.49
CA GLY A 342 5.93 -31.40 -1.53
C GLY A 342 5.79 -32.18 -0.23
N LYS A 343 5.72 -33.53 -0.30
CA LYS A 343 5.65 -34.38 0.89
C LYS A 343 6.88 -34.23 1.79
N GLU A 344 8.06 -34.05 1.22
CA GLU A 344 9.29 -33.87 2.02
C GLU A 344 9.34 -32.51 2.69
N LEU A 345 8.89 -31.45 2.00
CA LEU A 345 8.71 -30.12 2.59
C LEU A 345 7.73 -30.17 3.76
N GLU A 346 6.57 -30.80 3.56
CA GLU A 346 5.54 -30.98 4.58
C GLU A 346 6.08 -31.76 5.81
N MET A 347 6.72 -32.91 5.60
CA MET A 347 7.30 -33.70 6.69
C MET A 347 8.30 -32.88 7.52
N ARG A 348 9.16 -32.10 6.87
CA ARG A 348 10.16 -31.25 7.56
C ARG A 348 9.49 -30.12 8.34
N ARG A 349 8.43 -29.50 7.79
CA ARG A 349 7.62 -28.50 8.50
C ARG A 349 6.90 -29.10 9.71
N LEU A 350 6.27 -30.26 9.57
CA LEU A 350 5.56 -30.94 10.67
C LEU A 350 6.51 -31.35 11.80
N ASN A 351 7.77 -31.63 11.49
CA ASN A 351 8.83 -31.90 12.48
C ASN A 351 9.46 -30.62 13.07
N ASN A 352 8.91 -29.42 12.79
CA ASN A 352 9.38 -28.13 13.29
C ASN A 352 10.87 -27.84 12.99
N ILE A 353 11.36 -28.27 11.83
CA ILE A 353 12.73 -27.97 11.41
C ILE A 353 12.86 -26.48 11.10
N SER A 354 13.79 -25.80 11.77
CA SER A 354 13.93 -24.34 11.70
C SER A 354 15.11 -23.86 10.85
N ARG A 355 16.09 -24.73 10.56
CA ARG A 355 17.30 -24.40 9.80
C ARG A 355 17.14 -24.75 8.33
N ILE A 356 17.61 -23.88 7.45
CA ILE A 356 17.47 -24.06 6.00
C ILE A 356 18.38 -25.18 5.48
N GLU A 357 19.51 -25.42 6.13
CA GLU A 357 20.48 -26.46 5.78
C GLU A 357 19.87 -27.86 5.88
N ASP A 358 18.96 -28.03 6.84
CA ASP A 358 18.22 -29.26 7.03
C ASP A 358 17.22 -29.51 5.88
N TYR A 359 17.03 -28.54 4.97
CA TYR A 359 16.20 -28.64 3.76
C TYR A 359 16.94 -29.10 2.49
N ILE A 360 18.27 -29.31 2.52
CA ILE A 360 19.11 -29.61 1.33
C ILE A 360 18.65 -30.87 0.54
N GLY A 361 17.88 -31.79 1.13
CA GLY A 361 17.42 -33.00 0.44
C GLY A 361 16.11 -32.88 -0.34
N VAL A 362 15.37 -31.77 -0.25
CA VAL A 362 14.00 -31.67 -0.82
C VAL A 362 13.91 -31.46 -2.33
N TRP A 363 15.06 -31.41 -3.03
CA TRP A 363 15.11 -31.15 -4.47
C TRP A 363 14.67 -32.39 -5.25
N GLU A 364 13.76 -32.19 -6.19
CA GLU A 364 13.46 -33.19 -7.20
C GLU A 364 14.37 -32.99 -8.43
N GLN A 365 14.35 -31.77 -8.99
CA GLN A 365 15.12 -31.42 -10.18
C GLN A 365 15.48 -29.93 -10.18
N LYS A 366 16.59 -29.57 -10.84
CA LYS A 366 17.10 -28.20 -10.86
C LYS A 366 17.92 -27.92 -12.12
N VAL A 367 17.57 -26.85 -12.83
CA VAL A 367 18.32 -26.32 -13.97
C VAL A 367 18.42 -24.81 -13.82
N ILE A 368 19.61 -24.32 -13.49
CA ILE A 368 19.87 -22.90 -13.28
C ILE A 368 20.95 -22.43 -14.24
N PHE A 369 20.60 -21.47 -15.09
CA PHE A 369 21.53 -20.75 -15.92
C PHE A 369 21.90 -19.43 -15.23
N SER A 370 23.20 -19.25 -14.96
CA SER A 370 23.74 -17.95 -14.53
C SER A 370 24.69 -17.44 -15.60
N LYS A 371 24.38 -16.26 -16.16
CA LYS A 371 25.18 -15.59 -17.20
C LYS A 371 26.63 -15.33 -16.78
N TYR A 372 26.89 -15.28 -15.48
CA TYR A 372 28.19 -14.87 -14.92
C TYR A 372 28.84 -15.94 -14.04
N SER A 373 28.43 -17.21 -14.17
CA SER A 373 28.95 -18.32 -13.34
C SER A 373 30.48 -18.48 -13.39
N TYR A 374 31.15 -17.93 -14.41
CA TYR A 374 32.60 -17.92 -14.56
C TYR A 374 33.35 -16.87 -13.71
N LEU A 375 32.64 -15.93 -13.08
CA LEU A 375 33.28 -14.88 -12.28
C LEU A 375 33.84 -15.45 -10.96
N PRO A 376 34.98 -14.94 -10.47
CA PRO A 376 35.52 -15.31 -9.16
C PRO A 376 34.54 -15.04 -8.01
N ARG A 377 34.52 -15.95 -7.01
CA ARG A 377 33.64 -15.87 -5.83
C ARG A 377 33.71 -14.54 -5.06
N ILE A 378 34.86 -13.87 -5.10
CA ILE A 378 35.03 -12.58 -4.41
C ILE A 378 34.13 -11.48 -5.00
N ILE A 379 33.88 -11.49 -6.32
CA ILE A 379 33.01 -10.51 -6.98
C ILE A 379 31.57 -10.68 -6.51
N PHE A 380 31.11 -11.92 -6.37
CA PHE A 380 29.78 -12.22 -5.83
C PHE A 380 29.62 -11.77 -4.38
N LYS A 381 30.63 -12.00 -3.53
CA LYS A 381 30.65 -11.51 -2.15
C LYS A 381 30.55 -9.98 -2.07
N ILE A 382 31.33 -9.27 -2.88
CA ILE A 382 31.30 -7.80 -2.94
C ILE A 382 29.92 -7.31 -3.41
N SER A 383 29.39 -7.88 -4.48
CA SER A 383 28.06 -7.53 -5.01
C SER A 383 26.96 -7.74 -3.96
N THR A 384 27.00 -8.87 -3.26
CA THR A 384 26.09 -9.20 -2.17
C THR A 384 26.22 -8.19 -1.03
N PHE A 385 27.43 -7.90 -0.59
CA PHE A 385 27.69 -6.90 0.46
C PHE A 385 27.16 -5.51 0.08
N VAL A 386 27.44 -5.03 -1.14
CA VAL A 386 26.93 -3.74 -1.63
C VAL A 386 25.40 -3.72 -1.62
N THR A 387 24.77 -4.81 -2.03
CA THR A 387 23.31 -4.94 -2.08
C THR A 387 22.70 -4.89 -0.67
N VAL A 388 23.29 -5.62 0.27
CA VAL A 388 22.89 -5.63 1.69
C VAL A 388 23.09 -4.25 2.33
N MET A 389 24.23 -3.60 2.08
CA MET A 389 24.46 -2.25 2.62
C MET A 389 23.49 -1.22 2.06
N LYS A 390 23.15 -1.31 0.76
CA LYS A 390 22.12 -0.45 0.15
C LYS A 390 20.73 -0.64 0.76
N SER A 391 20.42 -1.83 1.29
CA SER A 391 19.13 -2.13 1.91
C SER A 391 19.08 -1.81 3.41
N ILE A 392 20.18 -2.04 4.14
CA ILE A 392 20.27 -1.88 5.60
C ILE A 392 20.61 -0.44 6.00
N ILE A 393 21.59 0.22 5.36
CA ILE A 393 22.04 1.56 5.78
C ILE A 393 20.89 2.56 5.82
N PRO A 394 20.02 2.68 4.78
CA PRO A 394 18.94 3.65 4.81
C PRO A 394 17.94 3.38 5.94
N LEU A 395 17.72 2.10 6.26
CA LEU A 395 16.84 1.69 7.35
C LEU A 395 17.41 2.10 8.71
N GLU A 396 18.69 1.82 8.96
CA GLU A 396 19.35 2.17 10.23
C GLU A 396 19.45 3.67 10.42
N VAL A 397 19.76 4.41 9.36
CA VAL A 397 19.73 5.88 9.39
C VAL A 397 18.33 6.36 9.73
N LYS A 398 17.28 5.79 9.11
CA LYS A 398 15.90 6.15 9.42
C LYS A 398 15.54 5.86 10.87
N LYS A 399 15.84 4.66 11.38
CA LYS A 399 15.56 4.27 12.78
C LYS A 399 16.30 5.17 13.78
N THR A 400 17.56 5.46 13.50
CA THR A 400 18.38 6.37 14.32
C THR A 400 17.81 7.79 14.30
N MET A 401 17.39 8.27 13.13
CA MET A 401 16.78 9.60 13.01
C MET A 401 15.43 9.69 13.72
N GLU A 402 14.61 8.64 13.66
CA GLU A 402 13.37 8.57 14.43
C GLU A 402 13.68 8.63 15.93
N ASN A 403 14.59 7.80 16.43
CA ASN A 403 14.88 7.73 17.87
C ASN A 403 15.53 9.00 18.46
N ILE A 404 16.36 9.72 17.68
CA ILE A 404 17.09 10.89 18.18
C ILE A 404 16.29 12.18 17.99
N LYS A 405 15.48 12.28 16.93
CA LYS A 405 14.81 13.55 16.61
C LYS A 405 13.44 13.61 17.23
N GLU A 406 13.20 14.68 17.98
CA GLU A 406 11.88 15.02 18.51
C GLU A 406 10.84 15.30 17.40
N LEU A 407 11.30 15.65 16.18
CA LEU A 407 10.46 15.96 15.02
C LEU A 407 10.90 15.15 13.78
N VAL A 408 10.00 14.34 13.25
CA VAL A 408 10.14 13.65 11.96
C VAL A 408 9.64 14.57 10.84
N ILE A 409 10.43 14.69 9.77
CA ILE A 409 10.15 15.60 8.64
C ILE A 409 10.17 14.80 7.35
N ALA A 410 9.03 14.73 6.66
CA ALA A 410 8.89 14.08 5.35
C ALA A 410 8.48 15.10 4.29
N VAL A 411 9.37 15.35 3.31
CA VAL A 411 9.08 16.25 2.19
C VAL A 411 8.35 15.45 1.10
N ARG A 412 7.12 15.86 0.76
CA ARG A 412 6.27 15.14 -0.21
C ARG A 412 6.23 15.79 -1.58
N VAL A 413 6.18 17.12 -1.62
CA VAL A 413 6.10 17.87 -2.88
C VAL A 413 7.14 18.97 -2.88
N THR A 414 7.83 19.14 -4.01
CA THR A 414 8.75 20.25 -4.24
C THR A 414 8.56 20.77 -5.66
N LYS A 415 8.15 22.03 -5.79
CA LYS A 415 8.12 22.76 -7.06
C LYS A 415 9.16 23.86 -7.02
N MET A 416 10.24 23.67 -7.78
CA MET A 416 11.30 24.65 -7.95
C MET A 416 11.19 25.25 -9.35
N HIS A 417 11.33 26.56 -9.45
CA HIS A 417 11.53 27.21 -10.74
C HIS A 417 12.53 28.33 -10.61
N ARG A 418 13.16 28.64 -11.74
CA ARG A 418 14.13 29.72 -11.87
C ARG A 418 13.41 31.05 -12.11
N THR A 419 13.82 32.06 -11.37
CA THR A 419 13.76 33.47 -11.80
C THR A 419 15.17 33.90 -12.23
N LYS A 420 15.33 34.89 -13.12
CA LYS A 420 16.59 35.31 -13.76
C LYS A 420 17.89 34.88 -13.03
N TYR A 421 18.05 35.28 -11.76
CA TYR A 421 19.26 35.07 -10.94
C TYR A 421 19.06 34.27 -9.63
N TYR A 422 17.87 33.70 -9.38
CA TYR A 422 17.60 32.95 -8.16
C TYR A 422 16.48 31.93 -8.34
N SER A 423 16.38 30.98 -7.42
CA SER A 423 15.32 29.97 -7.43
C SER A 423 14.21 30.30 -6.43
N VAL A 424 13.00 29.97 -6.84
CA VAL A 424 11.77 30.07 -6.04
C VAL A 424 11.34 28.64 -5.74
N LEU A 425 11.17 28.33 -4.46
CA LEU A 425 10.78 26.99 -4.01
C LEU A 425 9.42 27.04 -3.32
N ARG A 426 8.52 26.16 -3.76
CA ARG A 426 7.31 25.78 -3.02
C ARG A 426 7.43 24.32 -2.61
N ALA A 427 7.11 24.01 -1.36
CA ALA A 427 7.13 22.63 -0.90
C ALA A 427 5.95 22.30 0.02
N SER A 428 5.58 21.03 0.06
CA SER A 428 4.64 20.47 1.04
C SER A 428 5.38 19.45 1.88
N VAL A 429 5.31 19.62 3.20
CA VAL A 429 6.05 18.83 4.18
C VAL A 429 5.09 18.27 5.21
N ILE A 430 5.25 17.00 5.53
CA ILE A 430 4.54 16.33 6.61
C ILE A 430 5.47 16.31 7.82
N VAL A 431 4.92 16.62 8.99
CA VAL A 431 5.63 16.58 10.26
C VAL A 431 4.91 15.69 11.25
N GLU A 432 5.68 14.94 12.03
CA GLU A 432 5.19 14.08 13.10
C GLU A 432 6.06 14.28 14.35
N ALA A 433 5.41 14.48 15.49
CA ALA A 433 6.10 14.58 16.77
C ALA A 433 6.51 13.19 17.25
N ASN A 434 7.77 13.04 17.66
CA ASN A 434 8.27 11.84 18.35
C ASN A 434 8.63 12.14 19.81
N SER A 435 8.01 13.16 20.38
CA SER A 435 8.16 13.56 21.78
C SER A 435 6.81 14.04 22.31
N GLU A 436 6.69 14.16 23.62
CA GLU A 436 5.48 14.69 24.28
C GLU A 436 5.29 16.20 24.06
N LYS A 437 6.29 16.89 23.46
CA LYS A 437 6.21 18.33 23.20
C LYS A 437 5.14 18.64 22.16
N PRO A 438 4.41 19.76 22.31
CA PRO A 438 3.46 20.22 21.30
C PRO A 438 4.13 20.39 19.94
N LEU A 439 3.43 19.95 18.89
CA LEU A 439 3.94 19.98 17.51
C LEU A 439 4.29 21.41 17.06
N GLU A 440 3.57 22.41 17.56
CA GLU A 440 3.88 23.82 17.27
C GLU A 440 5.27 24.22 17.77
N ASP A 441 5.61 23.89 19.01
CA ASP A 441 6.91 24.22 19.61
C ASP A 441 8.05 23.51 18.88
N LEU A 442 7.82 22.26 18.47
CA LEU A 442 8.75 21.51 17.66
C LEU A 442 8.97 22.18 16.29
N ILE A 443 7.92 22.67 15.64
CA ILE A 443 8.04 23.42 14.37
C ILE A 443 8.82 24.72 14.58
N ARG A 444 8.51 25.49 15.63
CA ARG A 444 9.22 26.74 15.98
C ARG A 444 10.72 26.49 16.14
N ALA A 445 11.09 25.47 16.91
CA ALA A 445 12.49 25.09 17.14
C ALA A 445 13.20 24.57 15.88
N ASN A 446 12.48 23.97 14.93
CA ASN A 446 13.05 23.27 13.78
C ASN A 446 12.82 23.95 12.41
N CYS A 447 12.42 25.23 12.37
CA CYS A 447 12.17 25.96 11.11
C CYS A 447 13.33 25.87 10.10
N THR A 448 14.56 26.09 10.57
CA THR A 448 15.76 26.00 9.73
C THR A 448 15.98 24.58 9.19
N LEU A 449 15.71 23.56 10.01
CA LEU A 449 15.86 22.15 9.62
C LEU A 449 14.81 21.76 8.57
N ILE A 450 13.55 22.16 8.76
CA ILE A 450 12.46 21.95 7.79
C ILE A 450 12.82 22.59 6.44
N ALA A 451 13.23 23.87 6.46
CA ALA A 451 13.63 24.59 5.26
C ALA A 451 14.82 23.91 4.55
N LYS A 452 15.88 23.55 5.28
CA LYS A 452 17.06 22.87 4.70
C LYS A 452 16.69 21.51 4.10
N THR A 453 15.84 20.74 4.77
CA THR A 453 15.39 19.43 4.27
C THR A 453 14.60 19.58 2.97
N ALA A 454 13.67 20.54 2.91
CA ALA A 454 12.91 20.85 1.69
C ALA A 454 13.83 21.32 0.54
N MET A 455 14.79 22.22 0.81
CA MET A 455 15.74 22.69 -0.19
C MET A 455 16.63 21.57 -0.73
N LYS A 456 17.13 20.68 0.14
CA LYS A 456 17.94 19.52 -0.26
C LYS A 456 17.14 18.57 -1.13
N MET A 457 15.89 18.28 -0.77
CA MET A 457 15.01 17.41 -1.55
C MET A 457 14.71 18.02 -2.92
N ALA A 458 14.37 19.30 -2.96
CA ALA A 458 14.05 19.99 -4.21
C ALA A 458 15.23 19.98 -5.19
N ARG A 459 16.47 20.18 -4.71
CA ARG A 459 17.68 20.09 -5.55
C ARG A 459 17.98 18.66 -6.01
N LYS A 460 17.62 17.65 -5.21
CA LYS A 460 17.77 16.24 -5.58
C LYS A 460 16.78 15.84 -6.68
N ASN A 461 15.55 16.38 -6.61
CA ASN A 461 14.48 16.10 -7.55
C ASN A 461 14.58 16.90 -8.86
N ALA A 462 15.29 18.03 -8.85
CA ALA A 462 15.56 18.80 -10.06
C ALA A 462 16.53 18.06 -10.98
N ASP A 463 16.21 18.04 -12.27
CA ASP A 463 17.05 17.48 -13.31
C ASP A 463 18.45 18.08 -13.26
N PHE A 464 19.44 17.29 -13.66
CA PHE A 464 20.83 17.73 -13.68
C PHE A 464 21.04 18.98 -14.58
N ASN A 465 20.24 19.07 -15.65
CA ASN A 465 20.26 20.17 -16.61
C ASN A 465 19.40 21.38 -16.19
N ASP A 466 18.61 21.28 -15.12
CA ASP A 466 17.86 22.42 -14.62
C ASP A 466 18.77 23.35 -13.81
N PHE A 467 19.09 24.52 -14.41
CA PHE A 467 19.89 25.56 -13.76
C PHE A 467 19.30 26.05 -12.44
N SER A 468 17.98 25.91 -12.20
CA SER A 468 17.34 26.26 -10.93
C SER A 468 17.96 25.51 -9.73
N ARG A 469 18.49 24.31 -9.96
CA ARG A 469 19.17 23.48 -8.96
C ARG A 469 20.39 24.16 -8.34
N TYR A 470 21.14 24.92 -9.14
CA TYR A 470 22.43 25.50 -8.75
C TYR A 470 22.31 26.93 -8.21
N LEU A 471 21.20 27.60 -8.49
CA LEU A 471 20.98 28.97 -8.04
C LEU A 471 20.67 29.05 -6.54
N SER A 472 20.92 30.24 -5.97
CA SER A 472 20.52 30.55 -4.60
C SER A 472 19.00 30.58 -4.48
N ILE A 473 18.44 29.95 -3.45
CA ILE A 473 17.00 30.01 -3.15
C ILE A 473 16.76 31.30 -2.37
N ARG A 474 16.09 32.28 -3.01
CA ARG A 474 15.78 33.59 -2.39
C ARG A 474 14.33 33.72 -1.93
N TYR A 475 13.45 32.84 -2.41
CA TYR A 475 12.09 32.72 -1.92
C TYR A 475 11.76 31.25 -1.68
N LEU A 476 11.19 30.98 -0.51
CA LEU A 476 10.74 29.67 -0.09
C LEU A 476 9.38 29.82 0.59
N ARG A 477 8.42 28.98 0.19
CA ARG A 477 7.15 28.80 0.91
C ARG A 477 6.88 27.32 1.10
N ILE A 478 6.78 26.89 2.35
CA ILE A 478 6.54 25.51 2.73
C ILE A 478 5.17 25.43 3.40
N SER A 479 4.29 24.58 2.90
CA SER A 479 3.06 24.19 3.59
C SER A 479 3.37 23.00 4.49
N ILE A 480 3.11 23.12 5.79
CA ILE A 480 3.41 22.10 6.80
C ILE A 480 2.10 21.43 7.24
N PHE A 481 2.03 20.11 7.07
CA PHE A 481 0.85 19.30 7.36
C PHE A 481 1.11 18.29 8.47
N ALA A 482 0.08 17.97 9.24
CA ALA A 482 0.12 16.94 10.28
C ALA A 482 -0.11 15.51 9.73
N ARG A 483 -0.79 15.40 8.59
CA ARG A 483 -1.17 14.13 7.97
C ARG A 483 -0.70 14.08 6.53
N ASP A 484 -0.19 12.91 6.13
CA ASP A 484 0.24 12.67 4.76
C ASP A 484 -0.96 12.45 3.83
N TYR A 485 -0.80 12.88 2.58
CA TYR A 485 -1.81 12.80 1.52
C TYR A 485 -1.16 12.50 0.17
N ARG A 486 -1.96 12.07 -0.81
CA ARG A 486 -1.56 11.98 -2.22
C ARG A 486 -1.07 13.34 -2.71
N ILE A 487 -0.06 13.36 -3.59
CA ILE A 487 0.57 14.60 -4.10
C ILE A 487 -0.48 15.59 -4.64
N ARG A 488 -1.40 15.16 -5.51
CA ARG A 488 -2.45 16.04 -6.07
C ARG A 488 -3.30 16.76 -5.03
N LYS A 489 -3.59 16.10 -3.89
CA LYS A 489 -4.35 16.71 -2.79
C LYS A 489 -3.52 17.78 -2.10
N LEU A 490 -2.24 17.53 -1.86
CA LEU A 490 -1.31 18.50 -1.25
C LEU A 490 -1.06 19.74 -2.13
N GLU A 491 -1.10 19.59 -3.46
CA GLU A 491 -0.88 20.70 -4.40
C GLU A 491 -2.06 21.68 -4.47
N ASN A 492 -3.29 21.16 -4.37
CA ASN A 492 -4.53 21.95 -4.46
C ASN A 492 -5.00 22.51 -3.11
N SER A 493 -4.47 22.00 -2.00
CA SER A 493 -5.04 22.24 -0.68
C SER A 493 -4.30 23.29 0.14
N ARG A 494 -4.69 24.56 -0.01
CA ARG A 494 -4.15 25.68 0.79
C ARG A 494 -4.96 26.00 2.06
N LEU A 495 -6.08 25.32 2.28
CA LEU A 495 -7.02 25.58 3.38
C LEU A 495 -7.51 24.29 4.08
N MET A 496 -6.79 23.18 3.92
CA MET A 496 -7.17 21.94 4.60
C MET A 496 -7.07 22.07 6.13
N PRO A 497 -7.96 21.42 6.89
CA PRO A 497 -7.89 21.37 8.35
C PRO A 497 -6.57 20.79 8.89
N ASP A 498 -5.87 19.96 8.11
CA ASP A 498 -4.59 19.36 8.52
C ASP A 498 -3.37 20.19 8.14
N LEU A 499 -3.56 21.32 7.45
CA LEU A 499 -2.51 22.32 7.24
C LEU A 499 -2.29 23.04 8.57
N LEU A 500 -1.14 22.83 9.20
CA LEU A 500 -0.79 23.44 10.49
C LEU A 500 -0.37 24.89 10.30
N CYS A 501 0.58 25.13 9.39
CA CYS A 501 1.09 26.46 9.10
C CYS A 501 1.76 26.51 7.73
N THR A 502 2.05 27.74 7.27
CA THR A 502 3.01 27.95 6.19
C THR A 502 4.27 28.62 6.72
N LEU A 503 5.42 28.06 6.38
CA LEU A 503 6.75 28.60 6.67
C LEU A 503 7.29 29.31 5.42
N GLU A 504 7.63 30.58 5.56
CA GLU A 504 8.11 31.44 4.48
C GLU A 504 9.51 31.99 4.78
N LEU A 505 10.35 32.04 3.75
CA LEU A 505 11.59 32.81 3.72
C LEU A 505 11.59 33.64 2.44
N ASN A 506 11.51 34.97 2.56
CA ASN A 506 11.46 35.88 1.44
C ASN A 506 12.59 36.92 1.52
N ARG A 507 13.66 36.67 0.76
CA ARG A 507 14.82 37.57 0.65
C ARG A 507 14.74 38.52 -0.55
N THR A 508 13.72 38.38 -1.41
CA THR A 508 13.61 39.18 -2.62
C THR A 508 12.93 40.53 -2.37
N LYS A 509 12.07 40.63 -1.35
CA LYS A 509 11.21 41.79 -1.03
C LYS A 509 10.24 42.21 -2.16
N THR A 510 10.31 41.59 -3.33
CA THR A 510 9.48 41.87 -4.51
C THR A 510 8.26 40.97 -4.61
N ILE A 511 8.35 39.74 -4.07
CA ILE A 511 7.26 38.78 -4.13
C ILE A 511 6.30 39.12 -2.98
N LYS A 512 5.08 39.57 -3.31
CA LYS A 512 4.00 39.78 -2.33
C LYS A 512 3.38 38.42 -2.00
N THR A 513 3.40 38.06 -0.73
CA THR A 513 2.84 36.78 -0.27
C THR A 513 1.43 36.98 0.26
N ILE A 514 0.50 36.13 -0.21
CA ILE A 514 -0.86 36.06 0.33
C ILE A 514 -0.85 35.03 1.46
N ASP A 515 -1.13 35.50 2.66
CA ASP A 515 -1.24 34.67 3.87
C ASP A 515 -2.49 33.78 3.82
N ILE A 516 -2.50 32.74 4.65
CA ILE A 516 -3.68 31.88 4.81
C ILE A 516 -4.82 32.74 5.37
N ALA A 517 -6.01 32.63 4.79
CA ALA A 517 -7.18 33.39 5.25
C ALA A 517 -7.46 33.10 6.75
N GLY A 518 -7.42 34.14 7.57
CA GLY A 518 -7.61 34.04 9.02
C GLY A 518 -6.40 33.51 9.80
N GLY A 519 -5.25 33.31 9.17
CA GLY A 519 -4.04 32.82 9.83
C GLY A 519 -3.42 33.82 10.81
N ILE A 520 -2.60 33.32 11.74
CA ILE A 520 -1.87 34.14 12.72
C ILE A 520 -0.39 34.18 12.29
N PRO A 521 0.13 35.33 11.83
CA PRO A 521 1.53 35.45 11.48
C PRO A 521 2.42 35.55 12.73
N GLU A 522 3.57 34.89 12.68
CA GLU A 522 4.64 34.90 13.67
C GLU A 522 6.00 35.00 12.94
N ILE A 523 6.98 35.69 13.50
CA ILE A 523 8.32 35.81 12.90
C ILE A 523 9.34 35.15 13.82
N ILE A 524 10.08 34.18 13.29
CA ILE A 524 11.15 33.48 14.00
C ILE A 524 12.44 33.56 13.17
N GLY A 525 13.38 34.40 13.63
CA GLY A 525 14.62 34.69 12.92
C GLY A 525 14.36 35.23 11.51
N ASN A 526 14.80 34.51 10.49
CA ASN A 526 14.59 34.88 9.07
C ASN A 526 13.30 34.32 8.46
N TYR A 527 12.48 33.62 9.25
CA TYR A 527 11.32 32.92 8.77
C TYR A 527 10.03 33.57 9.26
N LYS A 528 9.05 33.69 8.37
CA LYS A 528 7.67 34.04 8.71
C LYS A 528 6.85 32.76 8.76
N ILE A 529 6.23 32.47 9.89
CA ILE A 529 5.28 31.38 10.05
C ILE A 529 3.88 31.98 10.02
N VAL A 530 2.94 31.36 9.31
CA VAL A 530 1.53 31.72 9.37
C VAL A 530 0.75 30.51 9.83
N TRP A 531 0.29 30.54 11.07
CA TRP A 531 -0.48 29.46 11.69
C TRP A 531 -1.91 29.43 11.18
N ASN A 532 -2.43 28.25 10.87
CA ASN A 532 -3.80 28.07 10.46
C ASN A 532 -4.72 27.97 11.69
N LYS A 533 -5.58 28.96 11.92
CA LYS A 533 -6.55 28.93 13.03
C LYS A 533 -7.54 27.77 12.96
N ARG A 534 -7.76 27.20 11.76
CA ARG A 534 -8.66 26.06 11.54
C ARG A 534 -7.93 24.73 11.67
N ALA A 535 -6.64 24.73 12.02
CA ALA A 535 -5.88 23.50 12.22
C ALA A 535 -6.51 22.69 13.36
N ASN A 536 -6.97 21.48 13.06
CA ASN A 536 -7.63 20.64 14.07
C ASN A 536 -6.57 19.84 14.84
N ILE A 537 -5.76 20.54 15.66
CA ILE A 537 -4.62 19.97 16.40
C ILE A 537 -5.06 18.87 17.36
N LEU A 538 -6.30 18.94 17.87
CA LEU A 538 -6.85 18.05 18.90
C LEU A 538 -7.21 16.62 18.42
N ARG A 539 -7.29 16.35 17.10
CA ARG A 539 -7.57 14.99 16.57
C ARG A 539 -6.33 14.22 16.11
N ILE A 540 -5.17 14.86 16.07
CA ILE A 540 -3.95 14.29 15.46
C ILE A 540 -3.20 13.35 16.42
N SER A 541 -3.40 13.45 17.75
CA SER A 541 -2.84 12.48 18.69
C SER A 541 -3.48 11.10 18.49
N LEU A 542 -4.80 11.01 18.37
CA LEU A 542 -5.52 9.74 18.23
C LEU A 542 -5.21 8.98 16.92
N ALA A 543 -4.84 9.67 15.84
CA ALA A 543 -4.53 9.01 14.56
C ALA A 543 -3.12 8.39 14.51
N ASN A 544 -2.17 8.90 15.32
CA ASN A 544 -0.76 8.46 15.34
C ASN A 544 -0.34 7.77 16.65
N SER A 545 -1.15 7.84 17.70
CA SER A 545 -1.02 7.06 18.93
C SER A 545 -2.33 6.34 19.24
N TYR A 546 -2.58 5.22 18.55
CA TYR A 546 -3.51 4.22 19.09
C TYR A 546 -2.76 3.45 20.18
N ASN A 547 -2.99 3.86 21.43
CA ASN A 547 -2.71 3.07 22.61
C ASN A 547 -4.09 2.87 23.26
N PRO A 548 -4.78 1.74 23.03
CA PRO A 548 -5.97 1.46 23.80
C PRO A 548 -5.51 1.04 25.19
N SER A 549 -5.90 1.85 26.18
CA SER A 549 -6.02 1.42 27.58
C SER A 549 -7.00 0.26 27.69
#